data_AF-A0A2N1P027-F1
#
_entry.id   AF-A0A2N1P027-F1
#
_cell.length_a   1.000
_cell.length_b   1.000
_cell.length_c   1.000
_cell.angle_alpha   90.00
_cell.angle_beta   90.00
_cell.angle_gamma   90.00
#
_symmetry.space_group_name_H-M   'P 1'
#
loop_
_entity.id
_entity.type
_entity.pdbx_description
1 polymer ?
#
loop_
_entity_poly.entity_id
_entity_poly.type
_entity_poly.pdbx_seq_one_letter_code
_entity_poly.pdbx_strand_id
1 'polypeptide(L)' 'MPLNGNVFDTLDYDGNIFIDQNGELFKYVLEFLRTSVLPKRTLYGKLLLEELLLEAEFYHIKELVTQIKGNINQSFY' A
#
# COMPACT_ATOMS: atom_id res chain seq x y z
N MET A 1 -12.59 -3.48 23.67
CA MET A 1 -12.08 -4.55 22.78
C MET A 1 -10.62 -4.23 22.49
N PRO A 2 -9.64 -5.05 22.91
CA PRO A 2 -8.24 -4.83 22.55
C PRO A 2 -8.00 -5.33 21.13
N LEU A 3 -7.18 -4.60 20.37
CA LEU A 3 -6.73 -5.00 19.03
C LEU A 3 -5.69 -6.12 19.21
N ASN A 4 -6.08 -7.35 18.84
CA ASN A 4 -5.21 -8.51 18.89
C ASN A 4 -4.26 -8.50 17.69
N GLY A 5 -3.02 -8.07 17.92
CA GLY A 5 -1.90 -8.26 17.00
C GLY A 5 -0.62 -8.26 17.82
N ASN A 6 0.17 -9.32 17.73
CA ASN A 6 1.42 -9.47 18.46
C ASN A 6 2.48 -8.59 17.80
N VAL A 7 2.41 -7.26 18.01
CA VAL A 7 3.32 -6.26 17.43
C VAL A 7 4.58 -6.04 18.29
N PHE A 8 4.68 -6.74 19.42
CA PHE A 8 5.69 -6.48 20.45
C PHE A 8 7.12 -6.77 20.00
N ASP A 9 7.33 -7.67 19.03
CA ASP A 9 8.67 -8.05 18.55
C ASP A 9 9.19 -7.22 17.37
N THR A 10 8.41 -6.25 16.87
CA THR A 10 8.77 -5.40 15.72
C THR A 10 9.03 -3.93 16.08
N LEU A 11 8.99 -3.60 17.37
CA LEU A 11 9.25 -2.25 17.86
C LEU A 11 10.74 -2.04 18.11
N ASP A 12 11.29 -0.95 17.58
CA ASP A 12 12.64 -0.50 17.94
C ASP A 12 12.69 0.16 19.34
N TYR A 13 13.87 0.62 19.75
CA TYR A 13 14.08 1.27 21.05
C TYR A 13 13.25 2.55 21.24
N ASP A 14 12.80 3.17 20.16
CA ASP A 14 11.98 4.39 20.16
C ASP A 14 10.47 4.08 20.03
N GLY A 15 10.10 2.79 19.93
CA GLY A 15 8.71 2.35 19.77
C GLY A 15 8.18 2.49 18.34
N ASN A 16 9.05 2.59 17.32
CA ASN A 16 8.66 2.55 15.92
C ASN A 16 8.52 1.10 15.45
N ILE A 17 7.50 0.84 14.64
CA ILE A 17 7.33 -0.47 13.98
C ILE A 17 8.23 -0.50 12.75
N PHE A 18 9.16 -1.44 12.71
CA PHE A 18 9.93 -1.71 11.50
C PHE A 18 9.14 -2.59 10.53
N ILE A 19 9.06 -2.17 9.27
CA ILE A 19 8.45 -2.92 8.17
C ILE A 19 9.55 -3.20 7.15
N ASP A 20 9.83 -4.49 6.90
CA ASP A 20 10.81 -4.94 5.92
C ASP A 20 10.21 -4.93 4.50
N GLN A 21 9.94 -3.73 3.98
CA GLN A 21 9.37 -3.49 2.65
C GLN A 21 9.87 -2.18 2.03
N ASN A 22 9.43 -1.87 0.80
CA ASN A 22 9.82 -0.65 0.11
C ASN A 22 9.13 0.59 0.72
N GLY A 23 9.87 1.33 1.55
CA GLY A 23 9.37 2.53 2.24
C GLY A 23 8.91 3.66 1.30
N GLU A 24 9.43 3.75 0.07
CA GLU A 24 8.99 4.78 -0.89
C GLU A 24 7.58 4.50 -1.41
N LEU A 25 7.27 3.23 -1.69
CA LEU A 25 5.94 2.81 -2.15
C LEU A 25 4.91 2.84 -1.03
N PHE A 26 5.34 2.54 0.20
CA PHE A 26 4.47 2.55 1.38
C PHE A 26 3.79 3.90 1.60
N LYS A 27 4.40 5.01 1.18
CA LYS A 27 3.76 6.33 1.19
C LYS A 27 2.42 6.35 0.46
N TYR A 28 2.33 5.71 -0.71
CA TYR A 28 1.09 5.67 -1.50
C TYR A 28 0.04 4.76 -0.84
N VAL A 29 0.48 3.68 -0.21
CA VAL A 29 -0.38 2.82 0.61
C VAL A 29 -0.97 3.61 1.78
N LEU A 30 -0.16 4.38 2.49
CA LEU A 30 -0.64 5.26 3.57
C LEU A 30 -1.61 6.34 3.08
N GLU A 31 -1.31 6.96 1.95
CA GLU A 31 -2.19 7.99 1.37
C GLU A 31 -3.55 7.39 0.98
N PHE A 32 -3.56 6.17 0.44
CA PHE A 32 -4.79 5.41 0.19
C PHE A 32 -5.52 5.09 1.49
N LEU A 33 -4.84 4.59 2.53
CA LEU A 33 -5.48 4.28 3.81
C LEU A 33 -6.08 5.51 4.49
N ARG A 34 -5.52 6.71 4.26
CA ARG A 34 -6.03 7.98 4.80
C ARG A 34 -7.24 8.53 4.04
N THR A 35 -7.29 8.35 2.73
CA THR A 35 -8.27 9.02 1.85
C THR A 35 -9.26 8.06 1.19
N SER A 36 -8.99 6.76 1.23
CA SER A 36 -9.65 5.70 0.46
C SER A 36 -9.61 5.90 -1.06
N VAL A 37 -8.70 6.75 -1.55
CA VAL A 37 -8.57 7.13 -2.95
C VAL A 37 -7.15 6.85 -3.42
N LEU A 38 -7.01 6.21 -4.58
CA LEU A 38 -5.72 5.98 -5.21
C LEU A 38 -5.10 7.34 -5.63
N PRO A 39 -3.88 7.68 -5.19
CA PRO A 39 -3.27 8.97 -5.50
C PRO A 39 -3.05 9.13 -7.01
N LYS A 40 -3.54 10.21 -7.61
CA LYS A 40 -3.45 10.43 -9.08
C LYS A 40 -2.05 10.29 -9.66
N ARG A 41 -1.01 10.59 -8.87
CA ARG A 41 0.39 10.51 -9.28
C ARG A 41 0.82 9.09 -9.65
N THR A 42 0.19 8.07 -9.06
CA THR A 42 0.49 6.65 -9.37
C THR A 42 -0.03 6.24 -10.74
N LEU A 43 -1.04 6.94 -11.27
CA LEU A 43 -1.71 6.59 -12.54
C LEU A 43 -0.85 6.83 -13.79
N TYR A 44 0.22 7.63 -13.69
CA TYR A 44 1.05 8.01 -14.83
C TYR A 44 2.21 7.05 -15.10
N GLY A 45 2.50 6.12 -14.18
CA GLY A 45 3.61 5.18 -14.28
C GLY A 45 3.13 3.75 -14.23
N LYS A 46 3.20 3.02 -15.36
CA LYS A 46 2.83 1.59 -15.40
C LYS A 46 3.68 0.76 -14.43
N LEU A 47 5.00 0.97 -14.43
CA LEU A 47 5.92 0.29 -13.53
C LEU A 47 5.55 0.57 -12.06
N LEU A 48 5.26 1.84 -11.73
CA LEU A 48 4.84 2.24 -10.39
C LEU A 48 3.52 1.58 -9.98
N LEU A 49 2.56 1.40 -10.88
CA LEU A 49 1.31 0.68 -10.61
C LEU A 49 1.54 -0.81 -10.36
N GLU A 50 2.44 -1.44 -11.12
CA GLU A 50 2.82 -2.85 -10.94
C GLU A 50 3.54 -3.06 -9.60
N GLU A 51 4.48 -2.19 -9.23
CA GLU A 51 5.16 -2.22 -7.95
C GLU A 51 4.20 -1.96 -6.78
N LEU A 52 3.31 -0.96 -6.91
CA LEU A 52 2.30 -0.66 -5.90
C LEU A 52 1.26 -1.79 -5.75
N LEU A 53 1.00 -2.53 -6.82
CA LEU A 53 0.14 -3.71 -6.77
C LEU A 53 0.75 -4.80 -5.88
N LEU A 54 2.06 -5.05 -6.00
CA LEU A 54 2.76 -6.03 -5.16
C LEU A 54 2.70 -5.63 -3.68
N GLU A 55 2.90 -4.36 -3.37
CA GLU A 55 2.76 -3.83 -2.00
C GLU A 55 1.32 -3.97 -1.49
N ALA A 56 0.32 -3.59 -2.31
CA ALA A 56 -1.09 -3.72 -1.93
C ALA A 56 -1.50 -5.18 -1.67
N GLU A 57 -0.94 -6.13 -2.44
CA GLU A 57 -1.09 -7.56 -2.23
C GLU A 57 -0.37 -8.03 -0.96
N PHE A 58 0.84 -7.53 -0.66
CA PHE A 58 1.57 -7.83 0.57
C PHE A 58 0.84 -7.35 1.84
N TYR A 59 0.29 -6.14 1.84
CA TYR A 59 -0.49 -5.61 2.97
C TYR A 59 -1.95 -6.12 3.00
N HIS A 60 -2.35 -6.99 2.06
CA HIS A 60 -3.68 -7.58 1.96
C HIS A 60 -4.82 -6.52 1.82
N ILE A 61 -4.54 -5.37 1.18
CA ILE A 61 -5.50 -4.27 1.01
C ILE A 61 -6.31 -4.49 -0.28
N LYS A 62 -7.36 -5.29 -0.19
CA LYS A 62 -8.18 -5.72 -1.34
C LYS A 62 -8.73 -4.56 -2.18
N GLU A 63 -9.19 -3.49 -1.53
CA GLU A 63 -9.76 -2.34 -2.24
C GLU A 63 -8.72 -1.62 -3.11
N LEU A 64 -7.49 -1.50 -2.60
CA LEU A 64 -6.38 -0.90 -3.34
C LEU A 64 -6.01 -1.75 -4.56
N VAL A 65 -5.94 -3.08 -4.38
CA VAL A 65 -5.71 -4.04 -5.47
C VAL A 65 -6.77 -3.91 -6.56
N THR A 66 -8.05 -3.83 -6.19
CA THR A 66 -9.15 -3.67 -7.16
C THR A 66 -9.06 -2.34 -7.91
N GLN A 67 -8.77 -1.24 -7.22
CA GLN A 67 -8.61 0.07 -7.87
C GLN A 67 -7.42 0.08 -8.84
N ILE A 68 -6.27 -0.48 -8.45
CA ILE A 68 -5.09 -0.56 -9.31
C ILE A 68 -5.36 -1.41 -10.55
N LYS A 69 -5.94 -2.61 -10.40
CA LYS A 69 -6.30 -3.49 -11.52
C LYS A 69 -7.31 -2.83 -12.47
N GLY A 70 -8.27 -2.07 -11.93
CA GLY A 70 -9.21 -1.28 -12.73
C GLY A 70 -8.51 -0.23 -13.59
N ASN A 71 -7.59 0.54 -13.01
CA ASN A 71 -6.83 1.58 -13.72
C ASN A 71 -5.87 1.01 -14.77
N ILE A 72 -5.21 -0.12 -14.48
CA ILE A 72 -4.36 -0.81 -15.45
C ILE A 72 -5.18 -1.20 -16.68
N ASN A 73 -6.36 -1.81 -16.49
CA ASN A 73 -7.22 -2.24 -17.59
C ASN A 73 -7.81 -1.08 -18.40
N GLN A 74 -8.06 0.08 -17.78
CA GLN A 74 -8.56 1.28 -18.49
C GLN A 74 -7.50 1.97 -19.36
N SER A 75 -6.21 1.75 -19.11
CA SER A 75 -5.12 2.35 -19.89
C SER A 75 -4.87 1.64 -21.24
N PHE A 76 -5.60 0.56 -21.53
CA PHE A 76 -5.50 -0.23 -22.77
C PHE A 76 -6.61 0.07 -23.82
N TYR A 77 -7.37 1.15 -23.64
CA TYR A 77 -8.32 1.69 -24.63
C TYR A 77 -8.01 3.15 -24.95
#